data_AF-A0AA37I609-F1
#
_entry.id   AF-A0AA37I609-F1
#
_cell.length_a   1.000
_cell.length_b   1.000
_cell.length_c   1.000
_cell.angle_alpha   90.00
_cell.angle_beta   90.00
_cell.angle_gamma   90.00
#
_symmetry.space_group_name_H-M   'P 1'
#
loop_
_entity.id
_entity.type
_entity.pdbx_description
1 polymer ?
#
loop_
_entity_poly.entity_id
_entity_poly.type
_entity_poly.pdbx_seq_one_letter_code
_entity_poly.pdbx_strand_id
1 'polypeptide(L)' 'MPQSPSSRASDVHRIEAQTPQPPDPPVTPPDQPPPTPIPPDTNPDPTREPPEPPSQPIGDPPPGPGETPHVY' A
#
# COMPACT_ATOMS: atom_id res chain seq x y z
N MET A 1 -36.53 -31.65 -75.93
CA MET A 1 -36.03 -31.00 -74.69
C MET A 1 -37.18 -30.19 -74.13
N PRO A 2 -37.49 -30.17 -72.81
CA PRO A 2 -36.61 -30.21 -71.62
C PRO A 2 -36.81 -31.49 -70.77
N GLN A 3 -35.78 -32.15 -70.21
CA GLN A 3 -34.98 -31.89 -69.00
C GLN A 3 -35.76 -31.84 -67.66
N SER A 4 -35.50 -32.86 -66.83
CA SER A 4 -36.00 -33.15 -65.48
C SER A 4 -35.61 -32.10 -64.43
N PRO A 5 -36.22 -32.18 -63.24
CA PRO A 5 -35.40 -32.21 -62.01
C PRO A 5 -35.84 -33.41 -61.15
N SER A 6 -35.09 -34.51 -61.17
CA SER A 6 -34.09 -34.83 -60.14
C SER A 6 -34.58 -34.52 -58.73
N SER A 7 -35.25 -35.52 -58.14
CA SER A 7 -35.63 -35.59 -56.73
C SER A 7 -34.37 -35.66 -55.86
N ARG A 8 -33.72 -34.51 -55.65
CA ARG A 8 -32.66 -34.35 -54.65
C ARG A 8 -33.13 -33.41 -53.53
N ALA A 9 -34.34 -33.66 -53.04
CA ALA A 9 -34.69 -33.39 -51.66
C ALA A 9 -34.37 -34.69 -50.92
N SER A 10 -33.32 -34.81 -50.12
CA SER A 10 -33.39 -34.34 -48.74
C SER A 10 -32.01 -34.45 -48.07
N ASP A 11 -30.97 -33.88 -48.66
CA ASP A 11 -29.65 -33.80 -48.01
C ASP A 11 -29.26 -32.33 -47.79
N VAL A 12 -30.18 -31.56 -47.20
CA VAL A 12 -29.80 -30.27 -46.63
C VAL A 12 -29.16 -30.57 -45.27
N HIS A 13 -27.93 -31.07 -45.30
CA HIS A 13 -27.04 -31.06 -44.13
C HIS A 13 -26.96 -29.59 -43.71
N ARG A 14 -27.64 -29.21 -42.63
CA ARG A 14 -27.46 -27.89 -42.01
C ARG A 14 -26.00 -27.83 -41.56
N ILE A 15 -25.20 -27.04 -42.28
CA ILE A 15 -23.85 -26.71 -41.86
C ILE A 15 -24.00 -25.69 -40.74
N GLU A 16 -23.96 -26.15 -39.49
CA GLU A 16 -23.94 -25.28 -38.32
C GLU A 16 -22.56 -24.64 -38.22
N ALA A 17 -22.51 -23.30 -38.21
CA ALA A 17 -21.26 -22.57 -38.01
C ALA A 17 -20.75 -22.88 -36.59
N GLN A 18 -19.59 -23.52 -36.50
CA GLN A 18 -18.93 -23.78 -35.23
C GLN A 18 -18.03 -22.59 -34.90
N THR A 19 -18.37 -21.84 -33.86
CA THR A 19 -17.50 -20.80 -33.33
C THR A 19 -16.42 -21.46 -32.47
N PRO A 20 -15.12 -21.21 -32.71
CA PRO A 20 -14.07 -21.69 -31.82
C PRO A 20 -14.28 -21.17 -30.39
N GLN A 21 -13.98 -22.01 -29.40
CA GLN A 21 -14.00 -21.59 -28.00
C GLN A 21 -12.85 -20.61 -27.75
N PRO A 22 -13.08 -19.48 -27.04
CA PRO A 22 -11.98 -18.60 -26.64
C PRO A 22 -11.02 -19.33 -25.68
N PRO A 23 -9.74 -18.92 -25.65
CA PRO A 23 -8.79 -19.44 -24.68
C PRO A 23 -9.23 -19.09 -23.26
N ASP A 24 -8.84 -19.93 -22.29
CA ASP A 24 -9.06 -19.67 -20.88
C ASP A 24 -8.35 -18.40 -20.42
N PRO A 25 -8.90 -17.67 -19.42
CA PRO A 25 -8.26 -16.51 -18.85
C PRO A 25 -6.95 -16.88 -18.13
N PRO A 26 -5.99 -15.94 -18.02
CA PRO A 26 -4.79 -16.18 -17.25
C PRO A 26 -5.14 -16.40 -15.76
N VAL A 27 -4.40 -17.27 -15.10
CA VAL A 27 -4.50 -17.44 -13.65
C VAL A 27 -3.92 -16.20 -12.97
N THR A 28 -4.73 -15.52 -12.17
CA THR A 28 -4.25 -14.42 -11.33
C THR A 28 -3.37 -14.99 -10.21
N PRO A 29 -2.16 -14.47 -9.97
CA PRO A 29 -1.37 -14.89 -8.82
C PRO A 29 -2.13 -14.57 -7.52
N PRO A 30 -1.88 -15.33 -6.44
CA PRO A 30 -2.48 -15.03 -5.15
C PRO A 30 -2.12 -13.61 -4.71
N ASP A 31 -3.09 -12.92 -4.12
CA ASP A 31 -2.88 -11.61 -3.52
C ASP A 31 -1.73 -11.69 -2.49
N GLN A 32 -0.69 -10.90 -2.71
CA GLN A 32 0.38 -10.76 -1.73
C GLN A 32 -0.04 -9.73 -0.69
N PRO A 33 0.22 -9.97 0.61
CA PRO A 33 -0.05 -8.96 1.62
C PRO A 33 0.77 -7.69 1.33
N PRO A 34 0.24 -6.50 1.69
CA PRO A 34 1.00 -5.27 1.59
C PRO A 34 2.28 -5.36 2.44
N PRO A 35 3.35 -4.62 2.06
CA PRO A 35 4.57 -4.60 2.84
C PRO A 35 4.31 -4.08 4.26
N THR A 36 5.00 -4.65 5.23
CA THR A 36 4.96 -4.20 6.62
C THR A 36 5.51 -2.77 6.72
N PRO A 37 4.87 -1.85 7.46
CA PRO A 37 5.41 -0.52 7.71
C PRO A 37 6.78 -0.60 8.40
N ILE A 38 7.72 0.23 7.97
CA ILE A 38 9.03 0.35 8.62
C ILE A 38 8.88 1.27 9.84
N PRO A 39 9.36 0.87 11.03
CA PRO A 39 9.34 1.74 12.20
C PRO A 39 10.20 2.99 11.97
N PRO A 40 9.87 4.14 12.59
CA PRO A 40 10.73 5.31 12.55
C PRO A 40 12.09 4.96 13.17
N ASP A 41 13.15 5.55 12.64
CA ASP A 41 14.47 5.45 13.24
C ASP A 41 14.43 6.13 14.62
N THR A 42 14.66 5.34 15.67
CA THR A 42 14.68 5.83 17.06
C THR A 42 16.06 6.35 17.46
N ASN A 43 17.06 6.25 16.59
CA ASN A 43 18.39 6.78 16.84
C ASN A 43 18.37 8.30 16.64
N PRO A 44 18.49 9.10 17.71
CA PRO A 44 18.60 10.54 17.54
C PRO A 44 19.87 10.85 16.72
N ASP A 45 19.75 11.79 15.79
CA ASP A 45 20.90 12.29 15.05
C ASP A 45 21.96 12.83 16.04
N PRO A 46 23.19 12.27 16.09
CA PRO A 46 24.21 12.70 17.06
C PRO A 46 24.80 14.08 16.74
N THR A 47 24.51 14.61 15.55
CA THR A 47 24.87 15.97 15.13
C THR A 47 23.78 16.99 15.42
N ARG A 48 22.59 16.54 15.85
CA ARG A 48 21.54 17.43 16.34
C ARG A 48 21.99 18.09 17.63
N GLU A 49 21.78 19.40 17.75
CA GLU A 49 21.99 20.14 18.99
C GLU A 49 21.20 19.48 20.14
N PRO A 50 21.79 19.26 21.32
CA PRO A 50 21.04 18.85 22.50
C PRO A 50 19.98 19.90 22.86
N PRO A 51 18.84 19.50 23.44
CA PRO A 51 17.84 20.47 23.90
C PRO A 51 18.43 21.41 24.98
N GLU A 52 17.96 22.66 24.99
CA GLU A 52 18.34 23.63 26.02
C GLU A 52 17.95 23.15 27.43
N PRO A 53 18.79 23.41 28.45
CA PRO A 53 18.44 23.10 29.83
C PRO A 53 17.24 23.96 30.28
N PRO A 54 16.42 23.47 31.23
CA PRO A 54 15.36 24.27 31.80
C PRO A 54 15.95 25.53 32.45
N SER A 55 15.22 26.65 32.36
CA SER A 55 15.58 27.86 33.08
C SER A 55 15.65 27.59 34.58
N GLN A 56 16.49 28.36 35.29
CA GLN A 56 16.59 28.33 36.75
C GLN A 56 15.19 28.46 37.39
N PRO A 57 14.99 27.93 38.62
CA PRO A 57 13.73 28.10 39.34
C PRO A 57 13.28 29.56 39.35
N ILE A 58 11.97 29.80 39.38
CA ILE A 58 11.37 31.16 39.40
C ILE A 58 11.69 31.92 40.73
N GLY A 59 12.49 31.34 41.62
CA GLY A 59 12.90 31.93 42.89
C GLY A 59 14.38 32.30 42.91
N ASP A 60 14.72 33.28 43.74
CA ASP A 60 16.11 33.58 44.07
C ASP A 60 16.81 32.31 44.59
N PRO A 61 18.06 32.02 44.18
CA PRO A 61 18.79 30.90 44.75
C PRO A 61 18.84 31.02 46.29
N PRO A 62 18.79 29.90 47.02
CA PRO A 62 18.99 29.97 48.46
C PRO A 62 20.37 30.60 48.76
N PRO A 63 20.52 31.33 49.89
CA PRO A 63 21.81 31.89 50.29
C PRO A 63 22.89 30.81 50.31
N GLY A 64 24.07 31.14 49.79
CA GLY A 64 25.23 30.26 49.83
C GLY A 64 25.74 30.03 51.26
N PRO A 65 26.66 29.08 51.45
CA PRO A 65 27.26 28.85 52.76
C PRO A 65 27.97 30.11 53.28
N GLY A 66 27.50 30.64 54.42
CA GLY A 66 28.03 31.86 55.05
C GLY A 66 27.26 33.14 54.70
N GLU A 67 26.24 33.08 53.85
CA GLU A 67 25.35 34.19 53.54
C GLU A 67 24.11 34.17 54.46
N THR A 68 23.67 35.36 54.89
CA THR A 68 22.42 35.50 55.64
C THR A 68 21.21 35.51 54.68
N PRO A 69 20.02 35.05 55.12
CA PRO A 69 18.81 35.14 54.31
C PRO A 69 18.56 36.58 53.84
N HIS A 70 18.12 36.74 52.59
CA HIS A 70 17.65 38.01 52.06
C HIS A 70 16.37 38.40 52.80
N VAL A 71 16.50 39.12 53.90
CA VAL A 71 15.39 39.76 54.61
C VAL A 71 15.05 41.06 53.88
N TYR A 72 13.89 41.10 53.25
CA TYR A 72 13.29 42.33 52.72
C TYR A 72 12.63 43.15 53.84
#